data_AF-A0A1Y2RHH7-F1
#
_entry.id   AF-A0A1Y2RHH7-F1
#
_cell.length_a   1.000
_cell.length_b   1.000
_cell.length_c   1.000
_cell.angle_alpha   90.00
_cell.angle_beta   90.00
_cell.angle_gamma   90.00
#
_symmetry.space_group_name_H-M   'P 1'
#
loop_
_entity.id
_entity.type
_entity.pdbx_description
1 polymer ?
#
loop_
_entity_poly.entity_id
_entity_poly.type
_entity_poly.pdbx_seq_one_letter_code
_entity_poly.pdbx_strand_id
1 'polypeptide(L)'
;MKKIWFIVFIVIGACTSAQKKEQIISMQGLGELKLGMSQAEVEKLLNEKIVLPNSLDTVTYNYQDTAKTKYKNINVQLEFNRSYYAPNVFRMRLIGIRANSPLCKTATGIGVGTDRLKIITAYDNYHVNIQPGFVNYFQTEEGPGKSTLSVLDDAASTMEYWSDAYTMVFYLLNKKVVSFELKAKLKDERD
;
A
#
# COMPACT_ATOMS: atom_id res chain seq x y z
N MET A 1 49.89 50.55 -15.93
CA MET A 1 48.51 50.05 -16.04
C MET A 1 48.52 48.53 -15.99
N LYS A 2 48.23 47.92 -14.83
CA LYS A 2 48.09 46.46 -14.66
C LYS A 2 46.71 46.21 -14.07
N LYS A 3 45.79 45.64 -14.86
CA LYS A 3 44.45 45.24 -14.39
C LYS A 3 44.50 43.76 -14.06
N ILE A 4 44.40 43.44 -12.76
CA ILE A 4 44.27 42.09 -12.25
C ILE A 4 42.79 41.71 -12.35
N TRP A 5 42.53 40.64 -13.10
CA TRP A 5 41.23 39.98 -13.19
C TRP A 5 41.00 39.15 -11.91
N PHE A 6 40.00 39.51 -11.11
CA PHE A 6 39.42 38.62 -10.10
C PHE A 6 38.13 38.04 -10.67
N ILE A 7 38.19 36.80 -11.15
CA ILE A 7 37.00 35.99 -11.43
C ILE A 7 36.66 35.28 -10.12
N VAL A 8 35.58 35.69 -9.47
CA VAL A 8 34.96 34.94 -8.37
C VAL A 8 33.83 34.10 -8.97
N PHE A 9 34.08 32.82 -9.17
CA PHE A 9 33.04 31.83 -9.44
C PHE A 9 32.37 31.45 -8.11
N ILE A 10 31.21 32.03 -7.81
CA ILE A 10 30.33 31.52 -6.75
C ILE A 10 29.56 30.36 -7.36
N VAL A 11 30.02 29.13 -7.10
CA VAL A 11 29.25 27.91 -7.34
C VAL A 11 28.19 27.83 -6.25
N ILE A 12 27.00 28.39 -6.50
CA ILE A 12 25.82 28.11 -5.70
C ILE A 12 25.43 26.68 -6.03
N GLY A 13 25.91 25.74 -5.23
CA GLY A 13 25.42 24.37 -5.22
C GLY A 13 23.95 24.39 -4.83
N ALA A 14 23.06 24.35 -5.83
CA ALA A 14 21.68 24.03 -5.61
C ALA A 14 21.62 22.59 -5.10
N CYS A 15 21.63 22.42 -3.78
CA CYS A 15 21.09 21.22 -3.16
C CYS A 15 19.62 21.16 -3.55
N THR A 16 19.32 20.52 -4.67
CA THR A 16 18.00 19.98 -4.94
C THR A 16 17.74 18.95 -3.85
N SER A 17 17.23 19.40 -2.71
CA SER A 17 16.51 18.52 -1.81
C SER A 17 15.33 18.01 -2.63
N ALA A 18 15.43 16.77 -3.10
CA ALA A 18 14.27 16.08 -3.65
C ALA A 18 13.21 16.14 -2.54
N GLN A 19 12.24 17.04 -2.68
CA GLN A 19 11.11 17.14 -1.78
C GLN A 19 10.47 15.76 -1.81
N LYS A 20 10.65 14.99 -0.73
CA LYS A 20 10.04 13.69 -0.56
C LYS A 20 8.54 13.94 -0.41
N LYS A 21 7.84 14.01 -1.54
CA LYS A 21 6.41 14.27 -1.61
C LYS A 21 5.70 13.16 -0.84
N GLU A 22 4.95 13.54 0.18
CA GLU A 22 4.11 12.61 0.93
C GLU A 22 3.14 11.91 -0.03
N GLN A 23 2.94 10.61 0.18
CA GLN A 23 2.00 9.80 -0.59
C GLN A 23 0.75 9.58 0.24
N ILE A 24 -0.39 9.93 -0.36
CA ILE A 24 -1.68 9.81 0.33
C ILE A 24 -2.14 8.35 0.34
N ILE A 25 -2.37 7.84 1.54
CA ILE A 25 -3.02 6.55 1.79
C ILE A 25 -4.55 6.77 1.78
N SER A 26 -5.26 5.92 1.05
CA SER A 26 -6.73 5.85 1.00
C SER A 26 -7.14 4.38 1.01
N MET A 27 -8.41 4.08 1.30
CA MET A 27 -8.90 2.70 1.25
C MET A 27 -8.68 2.05 -0.14
N GLN A 28 -8.74 2.84 -1.20
CA GLN A 28 -8.60 2.39 -2.58
C GLN A 28 -7.14 2.34 -3.07
N GLY A 29 -6.16 2.80 -2.29
CA GLY A 29 -4.76 2.75 -2.72
C GLY A 29 -3.81 3.78 -2.13
N LEU A 30 -2.59 3.80 -2.66
CA LEU A 30 -1.46 4.65 -2.27
C LEU A 30 -1.11 5.62 -3.41
N GLY A 31 -1.53 6.87 -3.31
CA GLY A 31 -1.34 7.86 -4.38
C GLY A 31 -2.03 7.42 -5.68
N GLU A 32 -1.26 7.35 -6.76
CA GLU A 32 -1.71 6.86 -8.08
C GLU A 32 -1.77 5.33 -8.17
N LEU A 33 -1.11 4.61 -7.25
CA LEU A 33 -1.15 3.15 -7.21
C LEU A 33 -2.47 2.71 -6.54
N LYS A 34 -3.42 2.24 -7.34
CA LYS A 34 -4.77 1.88 -6.88
C LYS A 34 -5.01 0.38 -6.86
N LEU A 35 -5.71 -0.09 -5.84
CA LEU A 35 -6.28 -1.44 -5.81
C LEU A 35 -7.23 -1.61 -7.00
N GLY A 36 -7.30 -2.82 -7.53
CA GLY A 36 -8.00 -3.12 -8.77
C GLY A 36 -7.17 -2.88 -10.04
N MET A 37 -6.04 -2.17 -10.02
CA MET A 37 -5.22 -2.06 -11.24
C MET A 37 -4.79 -3.43 -11.75
N SER A 38 -4.88 -3.66 -13.06
CA SER A 38 -4.26 -4.82 -13.70
C SER A 38 -2.75 -4.75 -13.58
N GLN A 39 -2.06 -5.90 -13.64
CA GLN A 39 -0.60 -5.93 -13.65
C GLN A 39 -0.01 -5.00 -14.72
N ALA A 40 -0.57 -4.97 -15.93
CA ALA A 40 -0.09 -4.12 -17.00
C ALA A 40 -0.21 -2.61 -16.67
N GLU A 41 -1.28 -2.19 -16.00
CA GLU A 41 -1.44 -0.81 -15.54
C GLU A 41 -0.42 -0.46 -14.45
N VAL A 42 -0.17 -1.38 -13.52
CA VAL A 42 0.85 -1.19 -12.48
C VAL A 42 2.24 -1.10 -13.11
N GLU A 43 2.58 -2.01 -14.03
CA GLU A 43 3.87 -1.98 -14.75
C GLU A 43 4.08 -0.67 -15.50
N LYS A 44 3.03 -0.17 -16.17
CA LYS A 44 3.06 1.13 -16.85
C LYS A 44 3.26 2.28 -15.87
N LEU A 45 2.60 2.26 -14.71
CA LEU A 45 2.73 3.28 -13.68
C LEU A 45 4.14 3.30 -13.06
N LEU A 46 4.72 2.13 -12.83
CA LEU A 46 6.06 1.97 -12.25
C LEU A 46 7.18 2.12 -13.28
N ASN A 47 6.87 2.02 -14.57
CA ASN A 47 7.83 1.89 -15.65
C ASN A 47 8.81 0.72 -15.42
N GLU A 48 8.27 -0.39 -14.92
CA GLU A 48 9.03 -1.60 -14.57
C GLU A 48 8.18 -2.84 -14.86
N LYS A 49 8.84 -3.95 -15.24
CA LYS A 49 8.18 -5.25 -15.36
C LYS A 49 8.08 -5.94 -14.01
N ILE A 50 6.90 -6.45 -13.68
CA ILE A 50 6.66 -7.16 -12.42
C ILE A 50 6.76 -8.66 -12.70
N VAL A 51 7.73 -9.31 -12.06
CA VAL A 51 7.86 -10.77 -12.13
C VAL A 51 7.02 -11.39 -11.00
N LEU A 52 6.04 -12.20 -11.40
CA LEU A 52 5.12 -12.91 -10.52
C LEU A 52 5.47 -14.43 -10.54
N PRO A 53 6.04 -14.98 -9.44
CA PRO A 53 6.43 -16.39 -9.33
C PRO A 53 5.35 -17.43 -9.68
N ASN A 54 4.09 -17.15 -9.35
CA ASN A 54 2.90 -18.00 -9.55
C ASN A 54 2.00 -17.49 -10.69
N SER A 55 2.61 -16.93 -11.73
CA SER A 55 1.90 -16.40 -12.90
C SER A 55 1.18 -17.45 -13.76
N LEU A 56 1.47 -18.74 -13.55
CA LEU A 56 0.85 -19.85 -14.28
C LEU A 56 -0.25 -20.53 -13.46
N ASP A 57 -1.37 -20.87 -14.10
CA ASP A 57 -2.48 -21.62 -13.49
C ASP A 57 -2.18 -23.12 -13.36
N THR A 58 -1.13 -23.42 -12.60
CA THR A 58 -0.58 -24.78 -12.43
C THR A 58 -0.74 -25.32 -11.02
N VAL A 59 -1.21 -24.49 -10.07
CA VAL A 59 -1.40 -24.86 -8.67
C VAL A 59 -2.87 -24.70 -8.30
N THR A 60 -3.56 -25.81 -8.08
CA THR A 60 -4.90 -25.83 -7.50
C THR A 60 -4.88 -25.07 -6.17
N TYR A 61 -5.78 -24.11 -6.00
CA TYR A 61 -5.96 -23.30 -4.78
C TYR A 61 -4.94 -22.18 -4.50
N ASN A 62 -4.04 -21.83 -5.42
CA ASN A 62 -3.15 -20.67 -5.23
C ASN A 62 -3.38 -19.59 -6.31
N TYR A 63 -4.35 -18.71 -6.05
CA TYR A 63 -4.78 -17.65 -6.98
C TYR A 63 -4.05 -16.31 -6.76
N GLN A 64 -3.18 -16.24 -5.75
CA GLN A 64 -2.50 -15.01 -5.34
C GLN A 64 -1.01 -15.05 -5.61
N ASP A 65 -0.43 -13.86 -5.83
CA ASP A 65 1.00 -13.69 -5.96
C ASP A 65 1.47 -12.35 -5.41
N THR A 66 2.77 -12.20 -5.15
CA THR A 66 3.33 -10.96 -4.60
C THR A 66 4.59 -10.51 -5.32
N ALA A 67 4.80 -9.21 -5.34
CA ALA A 67 6.03 -8.59 -5.84
C ALA A 67 6.50 -7.48 -4.91
N LYS A 68 7.83 -7.35 -4.77
CA LYS A 68 8.46 -6.24 -4.04
C LYS A 68 9.10 -5.29 -5.04
N THR A 69 8.80 -4.01 -4.95
CA THR A 69 9.29 -2.96 -5.87
C THR A 69 9.35 -1.61 -5.14
N LYS A 70 9.68 -0.53 -5.87
CA LYS A 70 9.67 0.85 -5.38
C LYS A 70 8.59 1.67 -6.08
N TYR A 71 7.72 2.30 -5.30
CA TYR A 71 6.79 3.33 -5.78
C TYR A 71 7.24 4.70 -5.28
N LYS A 72 7.64 5.61 -6.18
CA LYS A 72 8.13 6.96 -5.81
C LYS A 72 9.17 6.94 -4.67
N ASN A 73 10.15 6.04 -4.76
CA ASN A 73 11.20 5.76 -3.75
C ASN A 73 10.73 5.16 -2.42
N ILE A 74 9.49 4.69 -2.32
CA ILE A 74 8.98 3.93 -1.18
C ILE A 74 9.05 2.44 -1.53
N ASN A 75 9.70 1.64 -0.69
CA ASN A 75 9.63 0.19 -0.82
C ASN A 75 8.18 -0.25 -0.55
N VAL A 76 7.59 -0.92 -1.52
CA VAL A 76 6.24 -1.46 -1.45
C VAL A 76 6.26 -2.95 -1.72
N GLN A 77 5.34 -3.65 -1.08
CA GLN A 77 4.95 -4.98 -1.52
C GLN A 77 3.55 -4.93 -2.09
N LEU A 78 3.41 -5.54 -3.26
CA LEU A 78 2.17 -5.65 -4.02
C LEU A 78 1.67 -7.08 -3.91
N GLU A 79 0.37 -7.24 -3.73
CA GLU A 79 -0.33 -8.52 -3.75
C GLU A 79 -1.31 -8.50 -4.92
N PHE A 80 -1.24 -9.52 -5.77
CA PHE A 80 -2.08 -9.68 -6.93
C PHE A 80 -2.94 -10.93 -6.77
N ASN A 81 -4.16 -10.88 -7.30
CA ASN A 81 -5.05 -12.02 -7.40
C ASN A 81 -5.43 -12.25 -8.86
N ARG A 82 -5.68 -13.50 -9.23
CA ARG A 82 -6.30 -13.83 -10.50
C ARG A 82 -7.75 -13.37 -10.48
N SER A 83 -8.11 -12.61 -11.51
CA SER A 83 -9.49 -12.27 -11.83
C SER A 83 -9.82 -12.90 -13.17
N TYR A 84 -10.69 -13.91 -13.13
CA TYR A 84 -11.14 -14.63 -14.31
C TYR A 84 -12.25 -13.82 -14.98
N TYR A 85 -12.21 -13.74 -16.31
CA TYR A 85 -13.25 -13.08 -17.12
C TYR A 85 -13.82 -13.99 -18.21
N ALA A 86 -13.23 -15.18 -18.38
CA ALA A 86 -13.73 -16.28 -19.18
C ALA A 86 -13.19 -17.60 -18.61
N PRO A 87 -13.71 -18.78 -19.02
CA PRO A 87 -13.20 -20.07 -18.57
C PRO A 87 -11.70 -20.20 -18.81
N ASN A 88 -10.93 -20.39 -17.74
CA ASN A 88 -9.46 -20.49 -17.75
C ASN A 88 -8.71 -19.28 -18.32
N VAL A 89 -9.38 -18.13 -18.48
CA VAL A 89 -8.73 -16.88 -18.91
C VAL A 89 -8.86 -15.85 -17.79
N PHE A 90 -7.70 -15.35 -17.35
CA PHE A 90 -7.60 -14.43 -16.23
C PHE A 90 -6.64 -13.29 -16.51
N ARG A 91 -6.74 -12.25 -15.68
CA ARG A 91 -5.73 -11.20 -15.53
C ARG A 91 -5.35 -11.07 -14.05
N MET A 92 -4.10 -10.71 -13.79
CA MET A 92 -3.65 -10.38 -12.44
C MET A 92 -4.10 -8.98 -12.07
N ARG A 93 -4.78 -8.84 -10.94
CA ARG A 93 -5.32 -7.57 -10.40
C ARG A 93 -4.69 -7.29 -9.05
N LEU A 94 -4.26 -6.06 -8.83
CA LEU A 94 -3.67 -5.61 -7.57
C LEU A 94 -4.74 -5.60 -6.47
N ILE A 95 -4.61 -6.50 -5.49
CA ILE A 95 -5.54 -6.61 -4.36
C ILE A 95 -4.90 -6.21 -3.04
N GLY A 96 -3.59 -5.97 -2.99
CA GLY A 96 -2.92 -5.53 -1.78
C GLY A 96 -1.73 -4.61 -2.01
N ILE A 97 -1.59 -3.62 -1.15
CA ILE A 97 -0.42 -2.73 -1.11
C ILE A 97 0.05 -2.62 0.33
N ARG A 98 1.30 -2.99 0.60
CA ARG A 98 1.93 -2.84 1.92
C ARG A 98 3.12 -1.91 1.86
N ALA A 99 3.23 -1.03 2.86
CA ALA A 99 4.43 -0.23 3.07
C ALA A 99 4.62 0.15 4.55
N ASN A 100 5.81 0.61 4.89
CA ASN A 100 6.19 1.07 6.23
C ASN A 100 6.93 2.41 6.20
N SER A 101 6.78 3.18 5.11
CA SER A 101 7.47 4.46 4.97
C SER A 101 6.77 5.56 5.77
N PRO A 102 7.53 6.43 6.48
CA PRO A 102 6.96 7.61 7.13
C PRO A 102 6.43 8.66 6.14
N LEU A 103 6.72 8.50 4.84
CA LEU A 103 6.21 9.35 3.77
C LEU A 103 4.76 9.03 3.38
N CYS A 104 4.22 7.91 3.83
CA CYS A 104 2.85 7.50 3.52
C CYS A 104 1.93 7.92 4.67
N LYS A 105 0.93 8.77 4.37
CA LYS A 105 -0.05 9.24 5.35
C LYS A 105 -1.44 9.34 4.73
N THR A 106 -2.48 9.15 5.51
CA THR A 106 -3.84 9.50 5.10
C THR A 106 -3.98 11.01 4.94
N ALA A 107 -5.08 11.48 4.33
CA ALA A 107 -5.39 12.91 4.24
C ALA A 107 -5.48 13.59 5.64
N THR A 108 -5.81 12.84 6.68
CA THR A 108 -5.86 13.29 8.09
C THR A 108 -4.51 13.18 8.81
N GLY A 109 -3.44 12.81 8.09
CA GLY A 109 -2.09 12.70 8.62
C GLY A 109 -1.84 11.46 9.48
N ILE A 110 -2.62 10.39 9.29
CA ILE A 110 -2.38 9.09 9.93
C ILE A 110 -1.36 8.31 9.11
N GLY A 111 -0.27 7.89 9.74
CA GLY A 111 0.78 7.08 9.14
C GLY A 111 1.70 6.49 10.20
N VAL A 112 2.88 6.01 9.81
CA VAL A 112 3.87 5.45 10.74
C VAL A 112 4.15 6.42 11.90
N GLY A 113 4.14 5.90 13.12
CA GLY A 113 4.29 6.64 14.38
C GLY A 113 2.98 7.16 15.00
N THR A 114 1.86 7.12 14.26
CA THR A 114 0.56 7.60 14.75
C THR A 114 0.03 6.73 15.88
N ASP A 115 -0.54 7.36 16.91
CA ASP A 115 -1.17 6.68 18.03
C ASP A 115 -2.52 6.07 17.66
N ARG A 116 -2.77 4.87 18.20
CA ARG A 116 -4.01 4.10 18.00
C ARG A 116 -5.27 4.93 18.20
N LEU A 117 -5.32 5.77 19.24
CA LEU A 117 -6.50 6.57 19.56
C LEU A 117 -6.82 7.57 18.44
N LYS A 118 -5.81 8.17 17.80
CA LYS A 118 -6.00 9.08 16.67
C LYS A 118 -6.63 8.37 15.47
N ILE A 119 -6.33 7.09 15.26
CA ILE A 119 -6.94 6.28 14.20
C ILE A 119 -8.42 6.06 14.50
N ILE A 120 -8.75 5.63 15.71
CA ILE A 120 -10.14 5.40 16.15
C ILE A 120 -10.97 6.68 15.99
N THR A 121 -10.43 7.82 16.43
CA THR A 121 -11.13 9.11 16.32
C THR A 121 -11.34 9.56 14.88
N ALA A 122 -10.38 9.32 13.98
CA ALA A 122 -10.48 9.75 12.59
C ALA A 122 -11.40 8.87 11.73
N TYR A 123 -11.71 7.66 12.20
CA TYR A 123 -12.53 6.67 11.50
C TYR A 123 -13.70 6.21 12.37
N ASP A 124 -14.24 7.12 13.19
CA ASP A 124 -15.37 6.89 14.10
C ASP A 124 -16.67 6.47 13.39
N ASN A 125 -16.82 6.90 12.14
CA ASN A 125 -17.93 6.55 11.25
C ASN A 125 -17.68 5.30 10.40
N TYR A 126 -16.58 4.59 10.62
CA TYR A 126 -16.26 3.34 9.93
C TYR A 126 -16.34 2.15 10.89
N HIS A 127 -16.50 0.96 10.31
CA HIS A 127 -16.32 -0.28 11.06
C HIS A 127 -14.83 -0.46 11.39
N VAL A 128 -14.49 -0.36 12.67
CA VAL A 128 -13.12 -0.51 13.16
C VAL A 128 -13.01 -1.79 13.98
N ASN A 129 -12.15 -2.71 13.55
CA ASN A 129 -11.81 -3.92 14.29
C ASN A 129 -10.39 -3.79 14.88
N ILE A 130 -10.23 -4.10 16.17
CA ILE A 130 -8.93 -4.11 16.86
C ILE A 130 -8.73 -5.49 17.49
N GLN A 131 -7.64 -6.15 17.13
CA GLN A 131 -7.30 -7.47 17.65
C GLN A 131 -5.84 -7.54 18.09
N PRO A 132 -5.48 -8.42 19.06
CA PRO A 132 -4.12 -8.91 19.19
C PRO A 132 -3.64 -9.40 17.82
N GLY A 133 -2.38 -9.16 17.50
CA GLY A 133 -1.91 -9.53 16.17
C GLY A 133 -0.44 -9.26 15.95
N PHE A 134 -0.12 -9.08 14.69
CA PHE A 134 1.25 -9.03 14.20
C PHE A 134 1.67 -7.58 13.94
N VAL A 135 2.98 -7.32 13.77
CA VAL A 135 3.45 -6.00 13.33
C VAL A 135 3.65 -5.91 11.81
N ASN A 136 3.39 -7.01 11.09
CA ASN A 136 3.17 -7.11 9.65
C ASN A 136 2.59 -8.51 9.33
N TYR A 137 2.04 -8.70 8.13
CA TYR A 137 1.44 -9.97 7.66
C TYR A 137 2.38 -11.19 7.62
N PHE A 138 3.70 -11.00 7.51
CA PHE A 138 4.64 -12.11 7.44
C PHE A 138 5.06 -12.62 8.81
N GLN A 139 4.80 -11.84 9.86
CA GLN A 139 4.97 -12.33 11.19
C GLN A 139 3.80 -13.22 11.53
N THR A 140 4.12 -14.45 11.90
CA THR A 140 3.18 -15.44 12.44
C THR A 140 3.21 -15.48 13.97
N GLU A 141 4.11 -14.69 14.59
CA GLU A 141 4.29 -14.64 16.04
C GLU A 141 3.60 -13.40 16.62
N GLU A 142 2.53 -13.66 17.36
CA GLU A 142 1.92 -12.69 18.27
C GLU A 142 2.91 -12.31 19.38
N GLY A 143 2.71 -11.15 20.01
CA GLY A 143 3.57 -10.79 21.12
C GLY A 143 3.09 -9.54 21.86
N PRO A 144 3.63 -9.31 23.08
CA PRO A 144 3.28 -8.16 23.89
C PRO A 144 3.41 -6.85 23.10
N GLY A 145 2.40 -5.99 23.21
CA GLY A 145 2.37 -4.69 22.56
C GLY A 145 2.07 -4.68 21.06
N LYS A 146 1.95 -5.85 20.40
CA LYS A 146 1.55 -5.96 19.00
C LYS A 146 0.03 -6.00 18.87
N SER A 147 -0.52 -5.22 17.94
CA SER A 147 -1.95 -5.28 17.60
C SER A 147 -2.18 -4.88 16.16
N THR A 148 -3.31 -5.29 15.61
CA THR A 148 -3.78 -4.88 14.29
C THR A 148 -5.06 -4.09 14.46
N LEU A 149 -5.18 -2.96 13.75
CA LEU A 149 -6.40 -2.17 13.65
C LEU A 149 -6.81 -2.11 12.19
N SER A 150 -7.97 -2.67 11.88
CA SER A 150 -8.56 -2.66 10.55
C SER A 150 -9.69 -1.65 10.50
N VAL A 151 -9.67 -0.79 9.48
CA VAL A 151 -10.79 0.08 9.10
C VAL A 151 -11.40 -0.53 7.85
N LEU A 152 -12.69 -0.84 7.91
CA LEU A 152 -13.45 -1.50 6.86
C LEU A 152 -14.43 -0.50 6.25
N ASP A 153 -14.56 -0.50 4.93
CA ASP A 153 -15.71 0.12 4.29
C ASP A 153 -16.99 -0.70 4.50
N ASP A 154 -18.11 -0.20 4.01
CA ASP A 154 -19.41 -0.82 4.23
C ASP A 154 -19.47 -2.23 3.65
N ALA A 155 -19.01 -2.43 2.40
CA ALA A 155 -19.01 -3.74 1.74
C ALA A 155 -18.12 -4.77 2.47
N ALA A 156 -16.96 -4.35 2.97
CA ALA A 156 -16.08 -5.21 3.77
C ALA A 156 -16.71 -5.57 5.12
N SER A 157 -17.47 -4.65 5.72
CA SER A 157 -18.11 -4.88 7.02
C SER A 157 -19.33 -5.80 6.95
N THR A 158 -20.09 -5.76 5.85
CA THR A 158 -21.28 -6.59 5.63
C THR A 158 -20.97 -7.91 4.92
N MET A 159 -19.71 -8.13 4.53
CA MET A 159 -19.26 -9.26 3.72
C MET A 159 -20.03 -9.37 2.39
N GLU A 160 -20.38 -8.25 1.77
CA GLU A 160 -21.02 -8.26 0.47
C GLU A 160 -20.13 -8.99 -0.56
N TYR A 161 -20.75 -9.90 -1.31
CA TYR A 161 -20.05 -10.69 -2.34
C TYR A 161 -20.13 -10.07 -3.73
N TRP A 162 -21.03 -9.10 -3.92
CA TRP A 162 -21.38 -8.53 -5.22
C TRP A 162 -20.73 -7.16 -5.47
N SER A 163 -20.02 -6.62 -4.49
CA SER A 163 -19.37 -5.31 -4.51
C SER A 163 -17.88 -5.46 -4.18
N ASP A 164 -17.08 -4.51 -4.67
CA ASP A 164 -15.71 -4.39 -4.21
C ASP A 164 -15.72 -3.96 -2.73
N ALA A 165 -14.90 -4.61 -1.93
CA ALA A 165 -14.79 -4.36 -0.50
C ALA A 165 -13.35 -4.00 -0.15
N TYR A 166 -13.16 -2.90 0.58
CA TYR A 166 -11.85 -2.33 0.88
C TYR A 166 -11.57 -2.31 2.38
N THR A 167 -10.35 -2.73 2.74
CA THR A 167 -9.87 -2.71 4.12
C THR A 167 -8.53 -1.98 4.20
N MET A 168 -8.43 -1.04 5.13
CA MET A 168 -7.17 -0.41 5.52
C MET A 168 -6.72 -0.98 6.86
N VAL A 169 -5.57 -1.64 6.87
CA VAL A 169 -4.99 -2.30 8.05
C VAL A 169 -3.79 -1.51 8.53
N PHE A 170 -3.82 -1.12 9.80
CA PHE A 170 -2.67 -0.57 10.50
C PHE A 170 -2.08 -1.64 11.43
N TYR A 171 -0.78 -1.85 11.31
CA TYR A 171 -0.04 -2.71 12.22
C TYR A 171 0.62 -1.86 13.29
N LEU A 172 0.38 -2.20 14.57
CA LEU A 172 0.78 -1.39 15.70
C LEU A 172 1.77 -2.13 16.59
N LEU A 173 2.79 -1.40 17.05
CA LEU A 173 3.67 -1.79 18.15
C LEU A 173 3.56 -0.73 19.24
N ASN A 174 3.29 -1.16 20.47
CA ASN A 174 3.12 -0.27 21.63
C ASN A 174 2.11 0.85 21.35
N LYS A 175 0.99 0.49 20.71
CA LYS A 175 -0.11 1.39 20.32
C LYS A 175 0.26 2.43 19.25
N LYS A 176 1.41 2.32 18.58
CA LYS A 176 1.82 3.20 17.47
C LYS A 176 1.93 2.43 16.16
N VAL A 177 1.52 3.05 15.06
CA VAL A 177 1.62 2.46 13.71
C VAL A 177 3.09 2.23 13.34
N VAL A 178 3.42 1.02 12.89
CA VAL A 178 4.75 0.68 12.35
C VAL A 178 4.73 0.33 10.87
N SER A 179 3.59 -0.14 10.36
CA SER A 179 3.35 -0.39 8.95
C SER A 179 1.86 -0.37 8.65
N PHE A 180 1.49 -0.33 7.38
CA PHE A 180 0.11 -0.42 6.94
C PHE A 180 -0.02 -1.35 5.72
N GLU A 181 -1.24 -1.83 5.52
CA GLU A 181 -1.65 -2.60 4.36
C GLU A 181 -3.02 -2.12 3.89
N LEU A 182 -3.18 -2.03 2.58
CA LEU A 182 -4.45 -1.78 1.90
C LEU A 182 -4.85 -3.09 1.24
N LYS A 183 -6.07 -3.55 1.43
CA LYS A 183 -6.60 -4.77 0.81
C LYS A 183 -7.90 -4.48 0.07
N ALA A 184 -8.11 -5.18 -1.03
CA ALA A 184 -9.38 -5.25 -1.72
C ALA A 184 -9.82 -6.71 -1.88
N LYS A 185 -11.09 -6.96 -1.65
CA LYS A 185 -11.81 -8.08 -2.26
C LYS A 185 -12.53 -7.50 -3.45
N LEU A 186 -12.12 -7.89 -4.65
CA LEU A 186 -12.73 -7.41 -5.89
C LEU A 186 -13.87 -8.33 -6.29
N LYS A 187 -14.94 -7.78 -6.86
CA LYS A 187 -16.00 -8.55 -7.50
C LYS A 187 -15.41 -9.44 -8.60
N ASP A 188 -15.94 -10.65 -8.74
CA ASP A 188 -15.62 -11.51 -9.88
C ASP A 188 -16.10 -10.84 -11.18
N GLU A 189 -15.30 -10.90 -12.22
CA GLU A 189 -15.61 -10.28 -13.52
C GLU A 189 -16.47 -11.20 -14.40
N ARG A 190 -16.72 -12.43 -13.96
CA ARG A 190 -17.64 -13.38 -14.63
C ARG A 190 -19.11 -13.12 -14.34
N ASP A 191 -19.42 -12.35 -13.29
CA ASP A 191 -20.79 -12.02 -12.83
C ASP A 191 -21.30 -10.71 -13.44
#